data_AF-A0A326RQJ8-F1
#
_entry.id   AF-A0A326RQJ8-F1
#
_cell.length_a   1.000
_cell.length_b   1.000
_cell.length_c   1.000
_cell.angle_alpha   90.00
_cell.angle_beta   90.00
_cell.angle_gamma   90.00
#
_symmetry.space_group_name_H-M   'P 1'
#
loop_
_entity.id
_entity.type
_entity.pdbx_description
1 polymer ?
#
loop_
_entity_poly.entity_id
_entity_poly.type
_entity_poly.pdbx_seq_one_letter_code
_entity_poly.pdbx_strand_id
1 'polypeptide(L)'
;MKRDKVLFFHPFTMQSPNFPTVLDEALEFSNSNPDTEVLMYKCRGEIQFCQQNPRGSKLNCLICQYVFDRMVRCFDDERKIKVVHLDDFINADTDLIDFDVSTLNSFDELKNFKKAEIDLGSGILSSYMDITRNDNWEKLDKVLLSNLTYASIFALNIARAIEKALDLRSIFIFNGRLHDNKPFLNYFSSKFKNYIILETVGGRVKQDYQKHRFYNSRPHSISTYAEQVINNWEVSQLSNCRVQVISATGL
;
A
#
# COMPACT_ATOMS: atom_id res chain seq x y z
N MET A 1 12.97 26.32 -10.81
CA MET A 1 12.67 24.95 -11.32
C MET A 1 11.68 24.31 -10.37
N LYS A 2 10.59 23.71 -10.86
CA LYS A 2 9.66 22.95 -10.02
C LYS A 2 10.40 21.67 -9.59
N ARG A 3 10.50 21.39 -8.29
CA ARG A 3 11.09 20.14 -7.79
C ARG A 3 10.12 19.00 -8.08
N ASP A 4 10.66 17.85 -8.44
CA ASP A 4 9.88 16.62 -8.54
C ASP A 4 9.30 16.27 -7.18
N LYS A 5 8.06 15.79 -7.15
CA LYS A 5 7.39 15.38 -5.91
C LYS A 5 7.16 13.89 -5.91
N VAL A 6 7.48 13.25 -4.80
CA VAL A 6 7.26 11.81 -4.59
C VAL A 6 6.45 11.64 -3.32
N LEU A 7 5.34 10.90 -3.42
CA LEU A 7 4.47 10.64 -2.28
C LEU A 7 4.70 9.24 -1.71
N PHE A 8 4.93 9.15 -0.41
CA PHE A 8 4.84 7.92 0.36
C PHE A 8 3.45 7.83 1.00
N PHE A 9 2.68 6.84 0.57
CA PHE A 9 1.34 6.58 1.05
C PHE A 9 1.29 5.32 1.92
N HIS A 10 1.05 5.53 3.22
CA HIS A 10 0.71 4.48 4.17
C HIS A 10 -0.26 5.06 5.23
N PRO A 11 -1.57 4.75 5.16
CA PRO A 11 -2.58 5.50 5.90
C PRO A 11 -2.67 5.16 7.40
N PHE A 12 -1.87 4.22 7.90
CA PHE A 12 -1.88 3.79 9.30
C PHE A 12 -0.46 3.47 9.80
N THR A 13 -0.24 3.55 11.12
CA THR A 13 1.09 3.43 11.74
C THR A 13 1.20 2.35 12.79
N MET A 14 0.08 1.77 13.22
CA MET A 14 0.05 0.82 14.34
C MET A 14 0.65 -0.55 13.99
N GLN A 15 0.85 -0.86 12.70
CA GLN A 15 1.42 -2.12 12.28
C GLN A 15 2.95 -2.04 12.22
N SER A 16 3.62 -2.72 13.14
CA SER A 16 5.07 -2.96 13.10
C SER A 16 5.36 -4.29 12.40
N PRO A 17 6.39 -4.38 11.53
CA PRO A 17 7.39 -3.37 11.21
C PRO A 17 7.04 -2.45 10.01
N ASN A 18 5.79 -2.41 9.57
CA ASN A 18 5.40 -1.79 8.29
C ASN A 18 5.67 -0.28 8.24
N PHE A 19 5.12 0.51 9.17
CA PHE A 19 5.33 1.96 9.12
C PHE A 19 6.80 2.39 9.33
N PRO A 20 7.55 1.80 10.29
CA PRO A 20 8.99 2.02 10.36
C PRO A 20 9.72 1.75 9.04
N THR A 21 9.33 0.68 8.32
CA THR A 21 9.88 0.36 7.00
C THR A 21 9.60 1.46 5.98
N VAL A 22 8.37 1.99 5.95
CA VAL A 22 7.98 3.08 5.04
C VAL A 22 8.75 4.36 5.35
N LEU A 23 8.96 4.66 6.63
CA LEU A 23 9.68 5.85 7.08
C LEU A 23 11.17 5.77 6.74
N ASP A 24 11.80 4.64 7.02
CA ASP A 24 13.18 4.35 6.63
C ASP A 24 13.37 4.45 5.11
N GLU A 25 12.43 3.92 4.32
CA GLU A 25 12.44 4.05 2.87
C GLU A 25 12.36 5.52 2.39
N ALA A 26 11.47 6.30 2.99
CA ALA A 26 11.32 7.71 2.63
C ALA A 26 12.60 8.52 2.93
N LEU A 27 13.29 8.20 4.04
CA LEU A 27 14.55 8.84 4.41
C LEU A 27 15.69 8.46 3.45
N GLU A 28 15.86 7.17 3.17
CA GLU A 28 16.86 6.68 2.21
C GLU A 28 16.66 7.33 0.83
N PHE A 29 15.41 7.37 0.35
CA PHE A 29 15.06 7.99 -0.91
C PHE A 29 15.38 9.49 -0.91
N SER A 30 15.01 10.20 0.15
CA SER A 30 15.26 11.64 0.27
C SER A 30 16.75 11.99 0.33
N ASN A 31 17.55 11.16 1.00
CA ASN A 31 18.99 11.33 1.07
C ASN A 31 19.68 11.09 -0.28
N SER A 32 19.19 10.11 -1.05
CA SER A 32 19.73 9.77 -2.36
C SER A 32 19.26 10.70 -3.48
N ASN A 33 18.18 11.46 -3.27
CA ASN A 33 17.57 12.34 -4.26
C ASN A 33 17.35 13.76 -3.72
N PRO A 34 18.42 14.55 -3.48
CA PRO A 34 18.34 15.85 -2.81
C PRO A 34 17.50 16.91 -3.56
N ASP A 35 17.30 16.74 -4.87
CA ASP A 35 16.50 17.64 -5.70
C ASP A 35 15.00 17.27 -5.73
N THR A 36 14.60 16.20 -5.05
CA THR A 36 13.21 15.71 -5.00
C THR A 36 12.55 16.06 -3.66
N GLU A 37 11.34 16.63 -3.72
CA GLU A 37 10.50 16.84 -2.54
C GLU A 37 9.81 15.53 -2.16
N VAL A 38 10.22 14.94 -1.03
CA VAL A 38 9.62 13.72 -0.49
C VAL A 38 8.46 14.09 0.42
N LEU A 39 7.27 13.61 0.06
CA LEU A 39 6.02 13.84 0.77
C LEU A 39 5.61 12.56 1.49
N MET A 40 5.13 12.67 2.72
CA MET A 40 4.55 11.55 3.45
C MET A 40 3.12 11.88 3.87
N TYR A 41 2.19 11.01 3.49
CA TYR A 41 0.79 11.18 3.88
C TYR A 41 0.59 10.83 5.36
N LYS A 42 -0.10 11.69 6.11
CA LYS A 42 -0.59 11.42 7.46
C LYS A 42 -2.11 11.54 7.51
N CYS A 43 -2.77 10.42 7.78
CA CYS A 43 -4.18 10.35 8.13
C CYS A 43 -4.43 11.01 9.50
N ARG A 44 -5.41 11.92 9.58
CA ARG A 44 -5.94 12.53 10.82
C ARG A 44 -7.27 11.88 11.25
N GLY A 45 -7.61 10.74 10.68
CA GLY A 45 -8.83 9.97 10.98
C GLY A 45 -9.91 10.08 9.92
N GLU A 46 -9.59 10.62 8.76
CA GLU A 46 -10.50 10.77 7.62
C GLU A 46 -10.85 9.41 7.01
N ILE A 47 -9.89 8.48 6.96
CA ILE A 47 -10.16 7.07 6.64
C ILE A 47 -10.67 6.38 7.91
N GLN A 48 -11.96 6.55 8.17
CA GLN A 48 -12.60 6.09 9.40
C GLN A 48 -12.46 4.58 9.61
N PHE A 49 -12.60 3.79 8.55
CA PHE A 49 -12.47 2.34 8.59
C PHE A 49 -11.23 1.95 7.79
N CYS A 50 -10.16 1.51 8.45
CA CYS A 50 -8.93 1.07 7.80
C CYS A 50 -8.55 -0.34 8.26
N GLN A 51 -7.51 -0.93 7.67
CA GLN A 51 -7.14 -2.31 8.01
C GLN A 51 -6.85 -2.52 9.51
N GLN A 52 -6.22 -1.51 10.15
CA GLN A 52 -5.88 -1.55 11.57
C GLN A 52 -7.03 -1.09 12.48
N ASN A 53 -8.12 -0.57 11.91
CA ASN A 53 -9.27 -0.06 12.64
C ASN A 53 -10.58 -0.31 11.88
N PRO A 54 -10.94 -1.57 11.60
CA PRO A 54 -12.06 -1.89 10.71
C PRO A 54 -13.43 -1.48 11.27
N ARG A 55 -13.50 -1.18 12.58
CA ARG A 55 -14.71 -0.69 13.26
C ARG A 55 -14.70 0.82 13.53
N GLY A 56 -13.67 1.54 13.10
CA GLY A 56 -13.61 3.00 13.25
C GLY A 56 -13.58 3.51 14.69
N SER A 57 -12.85 2.82 15.58
CA SER A 57 -12.61 3.31 16.94
C SER A 57 -11.83 4.62 16.93
N LYS A 58 -12.41 5.69 17.50
CA LYS A 58 -11.74 6.99 17.64
C LYS A 58 -10.46 6.90 18.46
N LEU A 59 -10.45 6.08 19.52
CA LEU A 59 -9.28 5.88 20.36
C LEU A 59 -8.13 5.26 19.57
N ASN A 60 -8.41 4.26 18.72
CA ASN A 60 -7.40 3.66 17.85
C ASN A 60 -6.83 4.70 16.86
N CYS A 61 -7.67 5.58 16.31
CA CYS A 61 -7.21 6.68 15.46
C CYS A 61 -6.28 7.63 16.22
N LEU A 62 -6.61 8.02 17.45
CA LEU A 62 -5.76 8.89 18.28
C LEU A 62 -4.41 8.24 18.59
N ILE A 63 -4.41 6.95 18.96
CA ILE A 63 -3.17 6.19 19.20
C ILE A 63 -2.32 6.14 17.92
N CYS A 64 -2.93 5.83 16.78
CA CYS A 64 -2.25 5.79 15.48
C CYS A 64 -1.60 7.14 15.14
N GLN A 65 -2.32 8.25 15.34
CA GLN A 65 -1.80 9.60 15.10
C GLN A 65 -0.64 9.95 16.04
N TYR A 66 -0.79 9.64 17.33
CA TYR A 66 0.27 9.84 18.32
C TYR A 66 1.53 9.06 17.96
N VAL A 67 1.37 7.80 17.55
CA VAL A 67 2.48 6.93 17.13
C VAL A 67 3.18 7.47 15.87
N PHE A 68 2.43 7.97 14.89
CA PHE A 68 2.99 8.66 13.72
C PHE A 68 3.86 9.84 14.16
N ASP A 69 3.30 10.74 14.99
CA ASP A 69 3.99 11.96 15.41
C ASP A 69 5.26 11.66 16.21
N ARG A 70 5.21 10.64 17.08
CA ARG A 70 6.37 10.20 17.85
C ARG A 70 7.47 9.65 16.94
N MET A 71 7.13 8.82 15.96
CA MET A 71 8.12 8.23 15.05
C MET A 71 8.73 9.27 14.12
N VAL A 72 7.92 10.14 13.50
CA VAL A 72 8.45 11.17 12.59
C VAL A 72 9.34 12.16 13.34
N ARG A 73 9.02 12.49 14.60
CA ARG A 73 9.86 13.36 15.44
C ARG A 73 11.25 12.81 15.71
N CYS A 74 11.44 11.49 15.69
CA CYS A 74 12.76 10.89 15.86
C CYS A 74 13.74 11.24 14.73
N PHE A 75 13.23 11.79 13.61
CA PHE A 75 14.01 12.17 12.43
C PHE A 75 13.91 13.68 12.17
N ASP A 76 13.62 14.48 13.20
CA ASP A 76 13.41 15.92 13.09
C ASP A 76 14.62 16.68 12.52
N ASP A 77 15.82 16.23 12.88
CA ASP A 77 17.08 16.81 12.41
C ASP A 77 17.39 16.43 10.95
N GLU A 78 16.68 15.45 10.40
CA GLU A 78 16.80 14.93 9.03
C GLU A 78 15.64 15.34 8.12
N ARG A 79 14.75 16.27 8.54
CA ARG A 79 13.49 16.65 7.87
C ARG A 79 13.63 17.18 6.44
N LYS A 80 13.97 16.28 5.52
CA LYS A 80 13.79 16.40 4.09
C LYS A 80 12.44 15.79 3.64
N ILE A 81 11.73 15.13 4.58
CA ILE A 81 10.37 14.62 4.37
C ILE A 81 9.37 15.66 4.85
N LYS A 82 8.44 16.03 3.98
CA LYS A 82 7.31 16.91 4.30
C LYS A 82 6.06 16.09 4.52
N VAL A 83 5.44 16.25 5.69
CA VAL A 83 4.16 15.62 5.99
C VAL A 83 3.04 16.39 5.27
N VAL A 84 2.14 15.67 4.61
CA VAL A 84 0.95 16.22 3.96
C VAL A 84 -0.30 15.56 4.52
N HIS A 85 -1.40 16.31 4.54
CA HIS A 85 -2.67 15.83 5.08
C HIS A 85 -3.78 15.90 4.05
N LEU A 86 -4.89 15.22 4.32
CA LEU A 86 -5.97 15.14 3.35
C LEU A 86 -6.79 16.42 3.26
N ASP A 87 -7.02 17.03 4.40
CA ASP A 87 -7.68 18.32 4.59
C ASP A 87 -6.96 19.46 3.85
N ASP A 88 -5.71 19.25 3.42
CA ASP A 88 -5.00 20.17 2.52
C ASP A 88 -5.56 20.14 1.07
N PHE A 89 -6.30 19.09 0.68
CA PHE A 89 -6.62 18.81 -0.73
C PHE A 89 -8.10 18.55 -1.03
N ILE A 90 -8.91 18.26 0.00
CA ILE A 90 -10.35 17.99 -0.17
C ILE A 90 -11.16 19.21 0.26
N ASN A 91 -12.00 19.73 -0.67
CA ASN A 91 -13.15 20.54 -0.31
C ASN A 91 -14.29 19.60 0.13
N ALA A 92 -15.12 20.02 1.09
CA ALA A 92 -16.14 19.19 1.74
C ALA A 92 -17.10 18.42 0.80
N ASP A 93 -17.22 18.82 -0.47
CA ASP A 93 -17.93 18.09 -1.52
C ASP A 93 -17.06 16.98 -2.13
N THR A 94 -16.96 15.86 -1.42
CA THR A 94 -16.60 14.60 -2.09
C THR A 94 -17.87 13.86 -2.44
N ASP A 95 -17.97 13.41 -3.70
CA ASP A 95 -19.04 12.50 -4.16
C ASP A 95 -18.90 11.14 -3.44
N LEU A 96 -19.39 11.11 -2.20
CA LEU A 96 -19.73 9.89 -1.49
C LEU A 96 -20.98 9.36 -2.18
N ILE A 97 -20.78 8.33 -3.01
CA ILE A 97 -21.91 7.59 -3.54
C ILE A 97 -22.32 6.60 -2.45
N ASP A 98 -23.62 6.53 -2.17
CA ASP A 98 -24.22 5.42 -1.44
C ASP A 98 -24.03 4.15 -2.26
N PHE A 99 -23.01 3.37 -1.90
CA PHE A 99 -22.92 2.00 -2.33
C PHE A 99 -23.70 1.13 -1.35
N ASP A 100 -24.80 0.56 -1.82
CA ASP A 100 -25.57 -0.38 -1.01
C ASP A 100 -25.06 -1.81 -1.21
N VAL A 101 -24.37 -2.32 -0.20
CA VAL A 101 -23.92 -3.72 -0.14
C VAL A 101 -25.07 -4.72 -0.33
N SER A 102 -26.31 -4.33 -0.01
CA SER A 102 -27.48 -5.19 -0.15
C SER A 102 -27.78 -5.58 -1.60
N THR A 103 -27.28 -4.83 -2.59
CA THR A 103 -27.50 -5.13 -4.01
C THR A 103 -26.58 -6.24 -4.53
N LEU A 104 -25.57 -6.65 -3.76
CA LEU A 104 -24.67 -7.75 -4.11
C LEU A 104 -25.26 -9.10 -3.69
N ASN A 105 -25.03 -10.12 -4.51
CA ASN A 105 -25.49 -11.50 -4.30
C ASN A 105 -24.34 -12.53 -4.19
N SER A 106 -23.09 -12.13 -4.44
CA SER A 106 -21.94 -13.04 -4.34
C SER A 106 -20.60 -12.32 -4.14
N PHE A 107 -19.58 -13.08 -3.72
CA PHE A 107 -18.20 -12.59 -3.70
C PHE A 107 -17.67 -12.26 -5.09
N ASP A 108 -18.16 -12.92 -6.15
CA ASP A 108 -17.76 -12.61 -7.52
C ASP A 108 -18.29 -11.26 -7.98
N GLU A 109 -19.54 -10.91 -7.63
CA GLU A 109 -20.06 -9.57 -7.86
C GLU A 109 -19.25 -8.51 -7.11
N LEU A 110 -18.94 -8.76 -5.82
CA LEU A 110 -18.10 -7.87 -5.03
C LEU A 110 -16.72 -7.71 -5.68
N LYS A 111 -16.06 -8.80 -6.10
CA LYS A 111 -14.73 -8.79 -6.71
C LYS A 111 -14.70 -7.97 -8.00
N ASN A 112 -15.81 -7.93 -8.74
CA ASN A 112 -15.96 -7.16 -9.98
C ASN A 112 -16.42 -5.71 -9.75
N PHE A 113 -16.65 -5.30 -8.50
CA PHE A 113 -17.04 -3.93 -8.19
C PHE A 113 -15.94 -2.92 -8.55
N LYS A 114 -16.30 -1.99 -9.45
CA LYS A 114 -15.46 -0.89 -9.90
C LYS A 114 -16.17 0.43 -9.72
N LYS A 115 -15.40 1.50 -9.47
CA LYS A 115 -15.90 2.88 -9.53
C LYS A 115 -15.06 3.68 -10.51
N ALA A 116 -15.70 4.21 -11.56
CA ALA A 116 -15.04 4.94 -12.65
C ALA A 116 -13.83 4.17 -13.22
N GLU A 117 -14.07 2.92 -13.62
CA GLU A 117 -13.08 1.96 -14.12
C GLU A 117 -11.96 1.54 -13.15
N ILE A 118 -11.94 2.07 -11.93
CA ILE A 118 -11.00 1.66 -10.90
C ILE A 118 -11.58 0.50 -10.10
N ASP A 119 -10.88 -0.63 -10.09
CA ASP A 119 -11.20 -1.79 -9.25
C ASP A 119 -11.05 -1.45 -7.77
N LEU A 120 -12.15 -1.59 -7.04
CA LEU A 120 -12.20 -1.46 -5.58
C LEU A 120 -12.52 -2.82 -4.94
N GLY A 121 -13.36 -3.61 -5.61
CA GLY A 121 -13.88 -4.89 -5.18
C GLY A 121 -12.82 -5.87 -4.71
N SER A 122 -11.72 -6.00 -5.46
CA SER A 122 -10.66 -6.94 -5.09
C SER A 122 -9.98 -6.57 -3.77
N GLY A 123 -9.78 -5.28 -3.50
CA GLY A 123 -9.20 -4.79 -2.24
C GLY A 123 -10.15 -4.95 -1.06
N ILE A 124 -11.44 -4.67 -1.27
CA ILE A 124 -12.51 -4.85 -0.28
C ILE A 124 -12.61 -6.32 0.14
N LEU A 125 -12.75 -7.23 -0.84
CA LEU A 125 -12.83 -8.67 -0.59
C LEU A 125 -11.58 -9.18 0.14
N SER A 126 -10.39 -8.78 -0.32
CA SER A 126 -9.14 -9.22 0.29
C SER A 126 -9.01 -8.78 1.74
N SER A 127 -9.52 -7.59 2.07
CA SER A 127 -9.52 -7.06 3.44
C SER A 127 -10.56 -7.77 4.31
N TYR A 128 -11.78 -7.98 3.77
CA TYR A 128 -12.83 -8.71 4.45
C TYR A 128 -12.36 -10.12 4.85
N MET A 129 -11.75 -10.85 3.92
CA MET A 129 -11.20 -12.20 4.17
C MET A 129 -10.07 -12.17 5.19
N ASP A 130 -9.22 -11.14 5.17
CA ASP A 130 -8.12 -11.00 6.13
C ASP A 130 -8.62 -10.71 7.55
N ILE A 131 -9.67 -9.91 7.68
CA ILE A 131 -10.26 -9.50 8.97
C ILE A 131 -11.12 -10.63 9.56
N THR A 132 -12.00 -11.22 8.76
CA THR A 132 -13.03 -12.15 9.25
C THR A 132 -12.63 -13.60 9.19
N ARG A 133 -11.67 -13.95 8.31
CA ARG A 133 -11.37 -15.34 7.93
C ARG A 133 -12.62 -16.13 7.49
N ASN A 134 -13.63 -15.43 6.97
CA ASN A 134 -14.91 -16.02 6.55
C ASN A 134 -15.05 -15.97 5.03
N ASP A 135 -15.14 -17.15 4.42
CA ASP A 135 -15.35 -17.35 2.98
C ASP A 135 -16.79 -17.75 2.62
N ASN A 136 -17.71 -17.71 3.59
CA ASN A 136 -19.12 -18.00 3.39
C ASN A 136 -19.94 -16.72 3.20
N TRP A 137 -20.44 -16.52 1.98
CA TRP A 137 -21.27 -15.37 1.59
C TRP A 137 -22.58 -15.26 2.40
N GLU A 138 -23.22 -16.38 2.74
CA GLU A 138 -24.48 -16.40 3.50
C GLU A 138 -24.31 -15.86 4.92
N LYS A 139 -23.08 -15.90 5.45
CA LYS A 139 -22.71 -15.41 6.78
C LYS A 139 -21.95 -14.09 6.72
N LEU A 140 -22.14 -13.32 5.66
CA LEU A 140 -21.45 -12.05 5.46
C LEU A 140 -21.78 -11.03 6.56
N ASP A 141 -20.74 -10.43 7.15
CA ASP A 141 -20.89 -9.22 7.96
C ASP A 141 -21.11 -8.01 7.03
N LYS A 142 -22.39 -7.71 6.76
CA LYS A 142 -22.79 -6.62 5.86
C LYS A 142 -22.36 -5.25 6.37
N VAL A 143 -22.28 -5.05 7.69
CA VAL A 143 -21.86 -3.77 8.28
C VAL A 143 -20.38 -3.56 8.03
N LEU A 144 -19.55 -4.58 8.30
CA LEU A 144 -18.13 -4.52 7.98
C LEU A 144 -17.92 -4.29 6.48
N LEU A 145 -18.62 -5.03 5.61
CA LEU A 145 -18.44 -4.87 4.17
C LEU A 145 -18.82 -3.46 3.68
N SER A 146 -19.88 -2.87 4.26
CA SER A 146 -20.30 -1.50 3.95
C SER A 146 -19.23 -0.49 4.37
N ASN A 147 -18.66 -0.66 5.57
CA ASN A 147 -17.57 0.17 6.10
C ASN A 147 -16.32 0.10 5.22
N LEU A 148 -15.91 -1.10 4.80
CA LEU A 148 -14.76 -1.30 3.92
C LEU A 148 -15.00 -0.66 2.54
N THR A 149 -16.21 -0.80 1.99
CA THR A 149 -16.56 -0.18 0.70
C THR A 149 -16.53 1.35 0.79
N TYR A 150 -17.12 1.91 1.84
CA TYR A 150 -17.07 3.35 2.11
C TYR A 150 -15.63 3.85 2.16
N ALA A 151 -14.77 3.18 2.93
CA ALA A 151 -13.36 3.55 3.04
C ALA A 151 -12.60 3.42 1.71
N SER A 152 -12.88 2.41 0.88
CA SER A 152 -12.28 2.28 -0.44
C SER A 152 -12.69 3.39 -1.41
N ILE A 153 -13.97 3.78 -1.41
CA ILE A 153 -14.46 4.89 -2.22
C ILE A 153 -13.82 6.20 -1.74
N PHE A 154 -13.76 6.39 -0.43
CA PHE A 154 -13.11 7.54 0.17
C PHE A 154 -11.64 7.61 -0.25
N ALA A 155 -10.88 6.52 -0.11
CA ALA A 155 -9.49 6.43 -0.53
C ALA A 155 -9.30 6.74 -2.03
N LEU A 156 -10.21 6.32 -2.91
CA LEU A 156 -10.17 6.72 -4.33
C LEU A 156 -10.35 8.24 -4.50
N ASN A 157 -11.26 8.85 -3.76
CA ASN A 157 -11.48 10.30 -3.79
C ASN A 157 -10.24 11.05 -3.27
N ILE A 158 -9.57 10.54 -2.23
CA ILE A 158 -8.29 11.07 -1.78
C ILE A 158 -7.25 11.02 -2.90
N ALA A 159 -7.07 9.86 -3.53
CA ALA A 159 -6.06 9.67 -4.57
C ALA A 159 -6.25 10.69 -5.72
N ARG A 160 -7.51 10.96 -6.10
CA ARG A 160 -7.87 11.99 -7.09
C ARG A 160 -7.57 13.41 -6.62
N ALA A 161 -7.91 13.73 -5.37
CA ALA A 161 -7.65 15.06 -4.81
C ALA A 161 -6.14 15.34 -4.75
N ILE A 162 -5.37 14.35 -4.29
CA ILE A 162 -3.91 14.39 -4.25
C ILE A 162 -3.33 14.59 -5.65
N GLU A 163 -3.78 13.84 -6.66
CA GLU A 163 -3.27 13.98 -8.03
C GLU A 163 -3.58 15.35 -8.64
N LYS A 164 -4.75 15.93 -8.35
CA LYS A 164 -5.08 17.30 -8.80
C LYS A 164 -4.25 18.38 -8.10
N ALA A 165 -3.98 18.19 -6.81
CA ALA A 165 -3.29 19.19 -6.00
C ALA A 165 -1.76 19.09 -6.10
N LEU A 166 -1.24 17.89 -6.32
CA LEU A 166 0.17 17.57 -6.32
C LEU A 166 0.58 17.05 -7.70
N ASP A 167 1.52 17.75 -8.32
CA ASP A 167 2.21 17.29 -9.52
C ASP A 167 3.24 16.20 -9.14
N LEU A 168 2.74 14.98 -8.91
CA LEU A 168 3.53 13.85 -8.46
C LEU A 168 4.27 13.19 -9.64
N ARG A 169 5.57 13.01 -9.49
CA ARG A 169 6.40 12.21 -10.41
C ARG A 169 6.24 10.71 -10.16
N SER A 170 6.11 10.31 -8.90
CA SER A 170 5.91 8.93 -8.50
C SER A 170 5.22 8.80 -7.14
N ILE A 171 4.73 7.59 -6.86
CA ILE A 171 4.12 7.23 -5.58
C ILE A 171 4.70 5.91 -5.06
N PHE A 172 4.98 5.87 -3.78
CA PHE A 172 5.29 4.67 -3.01
C PHE A 172 4.05 4.26 -2.21
N ILE A 173 3.62 3.01 -2.38
CA ILE A 173 2.46 2.46 -1.68
C ILE A 173 2.92 1.25 -0.89
N PHE A 174 2.71 1.27 0.42
CA PHE A 174 2.97 0.10 1.23
C PHE A 174 1.82 -0.89 1.12
N ASN A 175 2.11 -2.15 0.77
CA ASN A 175 1.11 -3.21 0.63
C ASN A 175 -0.12 -2.81 -0.20
N GLY A 176 -0.02 -2.98 -1.51
CA GLY A 176 -1.07 -2.57 -2.46
C GLY A 176 -2.30 -3.48 -2.53
N ARG A 177 -2.54 -4.37 -1.55
CA ARG A 177 -3.61 -5.38 -1.59
C ARG A 177 -4.92 -4.90 -0.96
N LEU A 178 -4.84 -4.16 0.14
CA LEU A 178 -5.95 -3.92 1.05
C LEU A 178 -6.86 -2.78 0.60
N HIS A 179 -8.08 -2.72 1.13
CA HIS A 179 -9.17 -1.83 0.72
C HIS A 179 -8.82 -0.33 0.84
N ASP A 180 -7.89 0.02 1.72
CA ASP A 180 -7.41 1.39 1.97
C ASP A 180 -6.23 1.77 1.06
N ASN A 181 -5.40 0.81 0.63
CA ASN A 181 -4.25 1.05 -0.26
C ASN A 181 -4.53 0.74 -1.75
N LYS A 182 -5.39 -0.25 -2.03
CA LYS A 182 -5.73 -0.73 -3.37
C LYS A 182 -6.31 0.37 -4.26
N PRO A 183 -7.20 1.26 -3.77
CA PRO A 183 -7.73 2.35 -4.59
C PRO A 183 -6.63 3.30 -5.07
N PHE A 184 -5.66 3.63 -4.21
CA PHE A 184 -4.49 4.43 -4.58
C PHE A 184 -3.66 3.72 -5.64
N LEU A 185 -3.35 2.45 -5.42
CA LEU A 185 -2.56 1.67 -6.38
C LEU A 185 -3.25 1.63 -7.74
N ASN A 186 -4.52 1.23 -7.77
CA ASN A 186 -5.26 1.09 -9.02
C ASN A 186 -5.47 2.44 -9.72
N TYR A 187 -5.71 3.52 -8.97
CA TYR A 187 -5.81 4.87 -9.53
C TYR A 187 -4.48 5.32 -10.14
N PHE A 188 -3.40 5.37 -9.36
CA PHE A 188 -2.12 5.90 -9.84
C PHE A 188 -1.45 5.02 -10.90
N SER A 189 -1.58 3.69 -10.81
CA SER A 189 -1.09 2.78 -11.87
C SER A 189 -1.83 2.94 -13.20
N SER A 190 -3.07 3.43 -13.19
CA SER A 190 -3.81 3.77 -14.41
C SER A 190 -3.39 5.11 -15.02
N LYS A 191 -2.71 5.98 -14.24
CA LYS A 191 -2.36 7.35 -14.63
C LYS A 191 -0.89 7.52 -14.98
N PHE A 192 0.01 6.95 -14.19
CA PHE A 192 1.45 7.14 -14.34
C PHE A 192 2.18 5.79 -14.35
N LYS A 193 3.25 5.73 -15.13
CA LYS A 193 4.14 4.57 -15.23
C LYS A 193 5.23 4.55 -14.15
N ASN A 194 5.06 5.26 -13.03
CA ASN A 194 6.07 5.38 -11.98
C ASN A 194 5.43 5.18 -10.61
N TYR A 195 4.90 3.99 -10.33
CA TYR A 195 4.48 3.61 -8.98
C TYR A 195 5.40 2.51 -8.44
N ILE A 196 5.59 2.53 -7.12
CA ILE A 196 6.45 1.59 -6.41
C ILE A 196 5.62 0.98 -5.29
N ILE A 197 5.55 -0.34 -5.25
CA ILE A 197 4.96 -1.03 -4.10
C ILE A 197 6.08 -1.46 -3.17
N LEU A 198 5.98 -1.04 -1.91
CA LEU A 198 6.86 -1.44 -0.84
C LEU A 198 6.21 -2.60 -0.08
N GLU A 199 6.97 -3.67 0.12
CA GLU A 199 6.62 -4.77 1.01
C GLU A 199 7.76 -4.99 2.01
N THR A 200 7.40 -5.48 3.19
CA THR A 200 8.35 -5.96 4.18
C THR A 200 8.31 -7.48 4.21
N VAL A 201 9.46 -8.11 4.01
CA VAL A 201 9.62 -9.57 4.11
C VAL A 201 10.43 -9.87 5.38
N GLY A 202 10.01 -10.88 6.15
CA GLY A 202 10.67 -11.23 7.41
C GLY A 202 10.20 -10.36 8.60
N GLY A 203 11.11 -10.07 9.53
CA GLY A 203 10.81 -9.20 10.68
C GLY A 203 9.91 -9.80 11.76
N ARG A 204 9.73 -11.13 11.79
CA ARG A 204 9.13 -11.80 12.97
C ARG A 204 10.19 -11.89 14.07
N VAL A 205 9.78 -11.70 15.32
CA VAL A 205 10.60 -11.76 16.56
C VAL A 205 12.03 -12.31 16.35
N LYS A 206 13.05 -11.43 16.45
CA LYS A 206 14.49 -11.72 16.29
C LYS A 206 14.98 -12.10 14.87
N GLN A 207 14.19 -11.86 13.83
CA GLN A 207 14.64 -11.97 12.44
C GLN A 207 14.83 -10.59 11.83
N ASP A 208 15.85 -10.46 10.99
CA ASP A 208 16.01 -9.29 10.15
C ASP A 208 14.78 -9.13 9.24
N TYR A 209 14.47 -7.88 8.90
CA TYR A 209 13.48 -7.57 7.88
C TYR A 209 14.19 -7.09 6.62
N GLN A 210 13.57 -7.34 5.47
CA GLN A 210 14.02 -6.85 4.18
C GLN A 210 12.95 -5.99 3.55
N LYS A 211 13.37 -4.85 2.99
CA LYS A 211 12.53 -3.97 2.19
C LYS A 211 12.55 -4.49 0.75
N HIS A 212 11.38 -4.75 0.19
CA HIS A 212 11.27 -5.20 -1.18
C HIS A 212 10.45 -4.20 -1.99
N ARG A 213 11.01 -3.77 -3.12
CA ARG A 213 10.45 -2.73 -4.00
C ARG A 213 9.99 -3.37 -5.30
N PHE A 214 8.72 -3.21 -5.63
CA PHE A 214 8.17 -3.64 -6.91
C PHE A 214 7.88 -2.40 -7.76
N TYR A 215 8.71 -2.18 -8.77
CA TYR A 215 8.58 -1.06 -9.69
C TYR A 215 7.55 -1.39 -10.77
N ASN A 216 6.50 -0.57 -10.87
CA ASN A 216 5.44 -0.71 -11.89
C ASN A 216 4.85 -2.12 -11.99
N SER A 217 4.89 -2.84 -10.88
CA SER A 217 4.46 -4.21 -10.79
C SER A 217 3.87 -4.49 -9.42
N ARG A 218 3.08 -5.56 -9.34
CA ARG A 218 2.46 -6.01 -8.11
C ARG A 218 3.33 -7.10 -7.46
N PRO A 219 3.33 -7.21 -6.13
CA PRO A 219 4.04 -8.28 -5.42
C PRO A 219 3.63 -9.67 -5.90
N HIS A 220 2.42 -9.87 -6.39
CA HIS A 220 1.93 -11.15 -6.88
C HIS A 220 2.07 -11.34 -8.40
N SER A 221 2.88 -10.51 -9.07
CA SER A 221 3.14 -10.66 -10.49
C SER A 221 4.06 -11.84 -10.74
N ILE A 222 3.54 -12.88 -11.41
CA ILE A 222 4.33 -14.07 -11.79
C ILE A 222 5.51 -13.66 -12.66
N SER A 223 5.34 -12.69 -13.56
CA SER A 223 6.44 -12.23 -14.43
C SER A 223 7.56 -11.59 -13.62
N THR A 224 7.22 -10.76 -12.62
CA THR A 224 8.23 -10.12 -11.77
C THR A 224 8.97 -11.13 -10.90
N TYR A 225 8.28 -12.15 -10.39
CA TYR A 225 8.98 -13.25 -9.71
C TYR A 225 9.85 -14.06 -10.65
N ALA A 226 9.38 -14.35 -11.87
CA ALA A 226 10.16 -15.07 -12.86
C ALA A 226 11.45 -14.30 -13.22
N GLU A 227 11.34 -12.99 -13.46
CA GLU A 227 12.49 -12.10 -13.68
C GLU A 227 13.45 -12.10 -12.50
N GLN A 228 12.94 -12.02 -11.27
CA GLN A 228 13.77 -12.08 -10.06
C GLN A 228 14.49 -13.41 -9.92
N VAL A 229 13.81 -14.53 -10.20
CA VAL A 229 14.42 -15.86 -10.17
C VAL A 229 15.52 -15.97 -11.22
N ILE A 230 15.27 -15.51 -12.46
CA ILE A 230 16.26 -15.52 -13.54
C ILE A 230 17.47 -14.65 -13.16
N ASN A 231 17.25 -13.41 -12.72
CA ASN A 231 18.33 -12.50 -12.32
C ASN A 231 19.16 -13.09 -11.17
N ASN A 232 18.50 -13.67 -10.15
CA ASN A 232 19.19 -14.32 -9.05
C ASN A 232 19.98 -15.55 -9.52
N TRP A 233 19.46 -16.31 -10.48
CA TRP A 233 20.14 -17.47 -11.07
C TRP A 233 21.39 -17.05 -11.85
N GLU A 234 21.28 -16.02 -12.68
CA GLU A 234 22.39 -15.50 -13.50
C GLU A 234 23.50 -14.84 -12.68
N VAL A 235 23.14 -14.15 -11.58
CA VAL A 235 24.09 -13.46 -10.69
C VAL A 235 24.68 -14.41 -9.63
N SER A 236 24.02 -15.53 -9.34
CA SER A 236 24.49 -16.48 -8.33
C SER A 236 25.84 -17.08 -8.70
N GLN A 237 26.83 -16.99 -7.81
CA GLN A 237 28.16 -17.60 -7.99
C GLN A 237 28.13 -19.13 -8.11
N LEU A 238 27.01 -19.79 -7.78
CA LEU A 238 26.83 -21.22 -8.02
C LEU A 238 26.76 -21.57 -9.51
N SER A 239 26.41 -20.61 -10.38
CA SER A 239 26.45 -20.80 -11.83
C SER A 239 27.88 -20.93 -12.40
N ASN A 240 28.90 -20.46 -11.66
CA ASN A 240 30.32 -20.65 -11.98
C ASN A 240 30.90 -21.95 -11.40
N CYS A 241 30.17 -22.63 -10.51
CA CYS A 241 30.52 -23.98 -10.08
C CYS A 241 30.04 -24.93 -11.18
N ARG A 242 30.85 -25.08 -12.24
CA ARG A 242 30.69 -26.12 -13.25
C ARG A 242 30.36 -27.42 -12.53
N VAL A 243 29.16 -27.93 -12.81
CA VAL A 243 28.77 -29.31 -12.56
C VAL A 243 29.94 -30.19 -12.98
N GLN A 244 30.69 -30.71 -12.00
CA GLN A 244 31.43 -31.93 -12.23
C GLN A 244 30.34 -32.96 -12.49
N VAL A 245 30.09 -33.19 -13.78
CA VAL A 245 29.32 -34.33 -14.23
C VAL A 245 30.00 -35.53 -13.58
N ILE A 246 29.33 -36.11 -12.57
CA ILE A 246 29.72 -37.41 -12.06
C ILE A 246 29.52 -38.34 -13.26
N SER A 247 30.61 -38.62 -13.97
CA SER A 247 30.66 -39.67 -14.97
C SER A 247 30.41 -40.96 -14.21
N ALA A 248 29.16 -41.41 -14.20
CA ALA A 248 28.80 -42.75 -13.82
C ALA A 248 29.30 -43.70 -14.92
N THR A 249 30.60 -43.96 -14.95
CA THR A 249 31.19 -45.15 -15.59
C THR A 249 31.75 -45.99 -14.46
N GLY A 250 30.95 -46.97 -14.04
CA GLY A 250 31.29 -47.86 -12.94
C GLY A 250 30.18 -48.84 -12.62
N LEU A 251 29.64 -49.52 -13.66
CA LEU A 251 29.08 -50.87 -13.60
C LEU A 251 29.25 -51.51 -14.98
#